data_AF-A0A4Y9LEM9-F1
#
_entry.id   AF-A0A4Y9LEM9-F1
#
_cell.length_a   1.000
_cell.length_b   1.000
_cell.length_c   1.000
_cell.angle_alpha   90.00
_cell.angle_beta   90.00
_cell.angle_gamma   90.00
#
_symmetry.space_group_name_H-M   'P 1'
#
loop_
_entity.id
_entity.type
_entity.pdbx_description
1 polymer ?
#
loop_
_entity_poly.entity_id
_entity_poly.type
_entity_poly.pdbx_seq_one_letter_code
_entity_poly.pdbx_strand_id
1 'polypeptide(L)'
;MPRPVRHTPTHADGRPIKITFGEMREMGLRGVLVYCHCGHHIALDADRWPDNVRLSDLEPRFVCQGCGSRGADVRPDFDWNAKAPFGGLGYR
;
A
#
# COMPACT_ATOMS: atom_id res chain seq x y z
N MET A 1 11.53 -29.75 10.69
CA MET A 1 11.93 -28.82 9.60
C MET A 1 12.23 -27.46 10.23
N PRO A 2 13.45 -26.90 10.11
CA PRO A 2 13.69 -25.53 10.51
C PRO A 2 12.84 -24.60 9.63
N ARG A 3 12.09 -23.69 10.28
CA ARG A 3 11.30 -22.68 9.57
C ARG A 3 12.28 -21.78 8.82
N PRO A 4 12.13 -21.58 7.49
CA PRO A 4 13.00 -20.66 6.77
C PRO A 4 12.86 -19.27 7.40
N VAL A 5 13.99 -18.73 7.85
CA VAL A 5 14.07 -17.37 8.36
C VAL A 5 13.74 -16.46 7.16
N ARG A 6 12.56 -15.84 7.16
CA ARG A 6 12.26 -14.80 6.16
C ARG A 6 13.13 -13.61 6.51
N HIS A 7 14.20 -13.43 5.73
CA HIS A 7 14.93 -12.19 5.68
C HIS A 7 14.04 -11.16 5.00
N THR A 8 13.20 -10.49 5.77
CA THR A 8 12.47 -9.32 5.28
C THR A 8 13.48 -8.19 5.18
N PRO A 9 13.78 -7.67 3.97
CA PRO A 9 14.67 -6.53 3.85
C PRO A 9 14.07 -5.36 4.64
N THR A 10 14.91 -4.65 5.39
CA THR A 10 14.49 -3.57 6.32
C THR A 10 15.23 -2.29 5.92
N HIS A 11 14.52 -1.17 5.92
CA HIS A 11 15.08 0.14 5.60
C HIS A 11 16.06 0.53 6.71
N ALA A 12 16.94 1.52 6.45
CA ALA A 12 17.89 2.01 7.45
C ALA A 12 17.20 2.43 8.78
N ASP A 13 15.93 2.85 8.70
CA ASP A 13 15.09 3.25 9.83
C ASP A 13 14.38 2.08 10.55
N GLY A 14 14.70 0.82 10.23
CA GLY A 14 14.12 -0.36 10.90
C GLY A 14 12.73 -0.79 10.42
N ARG A 15 12.12 -0.06 9.46
CA ARG A 15 10.84 -0.44 8.84
C ARG A 15 11.02 -1.52 7.75
N PRO A 16 10.12 -2.50 7.62
CA PRO A 16 10.16 -3.45 6.50
C PRO A 16 10.15 -2.72 5.16
N ILE A 17 11.06 -3.09 4.26
CA ILE A 17 11.09 -2.63 2.87
C ILE A 17 9.97 -3.38 2.14
N LYS A 18 8.93 -2.63 1.81
CA LYS A 18 7.85 -3.10 0.94
C LYS A 18 8.29 -2.98 -0.52
N ILE A 19 7.62 -3.78 -1.36
CA ILE A 19 7.81 -3.78 -2.81
C ILE A 19 7.63 -2.37 -3.42
N THR A 20 8.20 -2.21 -4.60
CA THR A 20 7.95 -1.07 -5.47
C THR A 20 6.58 -1.13 -6.12
N PHE A 21 6.09 0.00 -6.62
CA PHE A 21 4.89 0.04 -7.45
C PHE A 21 5.08 -0.71 -8.77
N GLY A 22 6.30 -0.75 -9.31
CA GLY A 22 6.65 -1.56 -10.48
C GLY A 22 6.44 -3.05 -10.20
N GLU A 23 7.06 -3.57 -9.14
CA GLU A 23 6.87 -4.97 -8.72
C GLU A 23 5.39 -5.29 -8.44
N MET A 24 4.65 -4.34 -7.86
CA MET A 24 3.21 -4.49 -7.63
C MET A 24 2.43 -4.63 -8.95
N ARG A 25 2.73 -3.79 -9.95
CA ARG A 25 2.11 -3.85 -11.29
C ARG A 25 2.51 -5.10 -12.07
N GLU A 26 3.76 -5.56 -11.92
CA GLU A 26 4.22 -6.82 -12.51
C GLU A 26 3.43 -8.02 -11.96
N MET A 27 2.97 -7.95 -10.71
CA MET A 27 2.05 -8.92 -10.12
C MET A 27 0.57 -8.70 -10.53
N GLY A 28 0.28 -7.74 -11.40
CA GLY A 28 -1.07 -7.40 -11.85
C GLY A 28 -1.88 -6.56 -10.87
N LEU A 29 -1.26 -6.04 -9.81
CA LEU A 29 -1.92 -5.22 -8.80
C LEU A 29 -1.81 -3.74 -9.15
N ARG A 30 -2.94 -3.05 -9.21
CA ARG A 30 -3.02 -1.62 -9.56
C ARG A 30 -3.69 -0.75 -8.50
N GLY A 31 -4.10 -1.33 -7.38
CA GLY A 31 -4.67 -0.59 -6.26
C GLY A 31 -3.76 -0.68 -5.04
N VAL A 32 -3.83 0.34 -4.20
CA VAL A 32 -3.25 0.32 -2.86
C VAL A 32 -4.29 0.72 -1.82
N LEU A 33 -4.28 0.03 -0.70
CA LEU A 33 -5.05 0.39 0.49
C LEU A 33 -4.13 1.14 1.46
N VAL A 34 -4.59 2.29 1.91
CA VAL A 34 -3.88 3.15 2.86
C VAL A 34 -4.67 3.16 4.17
N TYR A 35 -4.08 2.60 5.23
CA TYR A 35 -4.70 2.46 6.54
C TYR A 35 -4.13 3.47 7.55
N CYS A 36 -5.02 4.15 8.26
CA CYS A 36 -4.68 4.96 9.41
C CYS A 36 -4.96 4.19 10.71
N HIS A 37 -4.19 4.49 11.76
CA HIS A 37 -4.39 3.97 13.12
C HIS A 37 -5.76 4.33 13.73
N CYS A 38 -6.46 5.34 13.22
CA CYS A 38 -7.81 5.71 13.68
C CYS A 38 -8.94 4.83 13.08
N GLY A 39 -8.60 3.82 12.28
CA GLY A 39 -9.58 2.95 11.59
C GLY A 39 -10.04 3.47 10.23
N HIS A 40 -9.64 4.69 9.85
CA HIS A 40 -9.89 5.23 8.51
C HIS A 40 -8.97 4.54 7.50
N HIS A 41 -9.52 4.08 6.38
CA HIS A 41 -8.73 3.58 5.27
C HIS A 41 -9.31 4.05 3.94
N ILE A 42 -8.46 4.16 2.93
CA ILE A 42 -8.84 4.53 1.57
C ILE A 42 -8.18 3.58 0.58
N ALA A 43 -8.90 3.24 -0.48
CA ALA A 43 -8.32 2.62 -1.66
C ALA A 43 -7.90 3.72 -2.64
N LEU A 44 -6.69 3.63 -3.15
CA LEU A 44 -6.15 4.57 -4.14
C LEU A 44 -5.66 3.80 -5.36
N ASP A 45 -5.87 4.41 -6.51
CA ASP A 45 -5.24 3.98 -7.74
C ASP A 45 -3.73 4.14 -7.62
N ALA A 46 -3.01 3.08 -7.98
CA ALA A 46 -1.57 3.04 -7.91
C ALA A 46 -0.89 3.72 -9.08
N ASP A 47 -1.54 3.81 -10.26
CA ASP A 47 -1.03 4.39 -11.51
C ASP A 47 -0.60 5.87 -11.36
N ARG A 48 -1.00 6.54 -10.28
CA ARG A 48 -0.47 7.87 -9.91
C ARG A 48 0.99 7.90 -9.43
N TRP A 49 1.60 6.76 -9.07
CA TRP A 49 2.99 6.69 -8.61
C TRP A 49 3.89 5.97 -9.62
N PRO A 50 5.10 6.48 -9.89
CA PRO A 50 6.02 5.82 -10.82
C PRO A 50 6.54 4.50 -10.23
N ASP A 51 6.94 3.59 -11.13
CA ASP A 51 7.33 2.21 -10.79
C ASP A 51 8.46 2.11 -9.78
N ASN A 52 9.35 3.11 -9.73
CA ASN A 52 10.50 3.15 -8.83
C ASN A 52 10.16 3.53 -7.39
N VAL A 53 8.94 3.99 -7.12
CA VAL A 53 8.52 4.37 -5.77
C VAL A 53 8.19 3.10 -4.97
N ARG A 54 8.64 3.04 -3.72
CA ARG A 54 8.25 1.95 -2.80
C ARG A 54 7.03 2.34 -1.99
N LEU A 55 6.23 1.34 -1.64
CA LEU A 55 5.11 1.52 -0.72
C LEU A 55 5.59 2.12 0.60
N SER A 56 6.74 1.64 1.12
CA SER A 56 7.35 2.17 2.35
C SER A 56 7.66 3.67 2.28
N ASP A 57 8.08 4.19 1.12
CA ASP A 57 8.43 5.61 0.97
C ASP A 57 7.20 6.54 1.04
N LEU A 58 6.02 5.99 0.80
CA LEU A 58 4.77 6.73 0.90
C LEU A 58 4.15 6.71 2.30
N GLU A 59 4.40 5.66 3.09
CA GLU A 59 3.85 5.53 4.45
C GLU A 59 3.97 6.82 5.30
N PRO A 60 5.15 7.46 5.44
CA PRO A 60 5.27 8.70 6.23
C PRO A 60 4.69 9.94 5.55
N ARG A 61 4.38 9.88 4.24
CA ARG A 61 3.87 11.02 3.46
C ARG A 61 2.36 11.16 3.56
N PHE A 62 1.65 10.11 3.94
CA PHE A 62 0.20 10.15 4.11
C PHE A 62 -0.19 10.86 5.41
N VAL A 63 -1.22 11.71 5.30
CA VAL A 63 -1.84 12.42 6.42
C VAL A 63 -3.32 12.07 6.44
N CYS A 64 -3.80 11.55 7.57
CA CYS A 64 -5.21 11.22 7.71
C CYS A 64 -6.04 12.50 7.82
N GLN A 65 -7.06 12.66 6.95
CA GLN A 65 -7.99 13.79 7.04
C GLN A 65 -8.94 13.70 8.24
N GLY A 66 -9.12 12.52 8.83
CA GLY A 66 -9.97 12.33 10.00
C GLY A 66 -9.31 12.74 11.31
N CYS A 67 -8.07 12.28 11.57
CA CYS A 67 -7.37 12.55 12.84
C CYS A 67 -6.15 13.48 12.71
N GLY A 68 -5.75 13.85 11.49
CA GLY A 68 -4.60 14.75 11.25
C GLY A 68 -3.22 14.12 11.44
N SER A 69 -3.12 12.86 11.88
CA SER A 69 -1.81 12.21 12.10
C SER A 69 -1.12 11.89 10.78
N ARG A 70 0.22 11.94 10.83
CA ARG A 70 1.10 11.51 9.74
C ARG A 70 1.48 10.05 9.91
N GLY A 71 1.65 9.34 8.80
CA GLY A 71 1.97 7.93 8.80
C GLY A 71 0.72 7.09 8.54
N ALA A 72 0.78 6.28 7.49
CA ALA A 72 -0.22 5.29 7.17
C ALA A 72 0.45 3.97 6.75
N ASP A 73 -0.21 2.86 7.03
CA ASP A 73 0.21 1.56 6.52
C ASP A 73 -0.32 1.39 5.10
N VAL A 74 0.60 1.34 4.12
CA VAL A 74 0.27 1.19 2.69
C VAL A 74 0.42 -0.27 2.30
N ARG A 75 -0.64 -0.86 1.76
CA ARG A 75 -0.68 -2.28 1.35
C ARG A 75 -1.18 -2.40 -0.08
N PRO A 76 -0.70 -3.37 -0.86
CA PRO A 76 -1.28 -3.69 -2.16
C PRO A 76 -2.74 -4.12 -1.99
N ASP A 77 -3.61 -3.62 -2.84
CA ASP A 77 -5.01 -4.04 -2.92
C ASP A 77 -5.14 -5.21 -3.91
N PHE A 78 -5.34 -6.41 -3.36
CA PHE A 78 -5.48 -7.63 -4.16
C PHE A 78 -6.85 -7.75 -4.82
N ASP A 79 -7.84 -6.98 -4.35
CA ASP A 79 -9.20 -7.00 -4.88
C ASP A 79 -9.45 -5.86 -5.89
N TRP A 80 -8.44 -5.02 -6.17
CA TRP A 80 -8.59 -3.83 -7.02
C TRP A 80 -9.19 -4.13 -8.40
N ASN A 81 -8.73 -5.22 -9.03
CA ASN A 81 -9.23 -5.61 -10.36
C ASN A 81 -10.65 -6.21 -10.30
N ALA A 82 -11.05 -6.80 -9.17
CA ALA A 82 -12.43 -7.24 -8.94
C ALA A 82 -13.39 -6.06 -8.73
N LYS A 83 -12.87 -4.88 -8.37
CA LYS A 83 -13.61 -3.63 -8.17
C LYS A 83 -13.82 -2.81 -9.46
N ALA A 84 -13.20 -3.18 -10.58
CA ALA A 84 -13.35 -2.50 -11.87
C ALA A 84 -14.47 -3.11 -12.75
N PRO A 85 -14.96 -2.39 -13.77
CA PRO A 85 -16.14 -1.53 -13.80
C PRO A 85 -17.52 -2.22 -13.91
N PHE A 86 -17.67 -3.51 -13.60
CA PHE A 86 -19.03 -4.11 -13.48
C PHE A 86 -19.62 -4.12 -12.06
N GLY A 87 -18.94 -3.51 -11.08
CA GLY A 87 -19.52 -3.32 -9.76
C GLY A 87 -18.53 -2.76 -8.75
N GLY A 88 -18.45 -1.44 -8.60
CA GLY A 88 -17.53 -0.86 -7.62
C GLY A 88 -17.57 0.63 -7.42
N LEU A 89 -18.70 1.30 -7.69
CA LEU A 89 -18.89 2.66 -7.18
C LEU A 89 -19.19 2.56 -5.68
N GLY A 90 -18.16 2.68 -4.84
CA GLY A 90 -18.33 2.44 -3.42
C GLY A 90 -17.18 2.95 -2.56
N TYR A 91 -16.85 4.23 -2.68
CA TYR A 91 -16.34 4.97 -1.53
C TYR A 91 -17.15 6.26 -1.38
N ARG A 92 -18.11 6.23 -0.46
CA ARG A 92 -18.76 7.41 0.09
C ARG A 92 -19.09 7.13 1.54
#